data_AF-A0A2H6AIR8-F1
#
_entry.id   AF-A0A2H6AIR8-F1
#
_cell.length_a   1.000
_cell.length_b   1.000
_cell.length_c   1.000
_cell.angle_alpha   90.00
_cell.angle_beta   90.00
_cell.angle_gamma   90.00
#
_symmetry.space_group_name_H-M   'P 1'
#
loop_
_entity.id
_entity.type
_entity.pdbx_description
1 polymer ?
#
loop_
_entity_poly.entity_id
_entity_poly.type
_entity_poly.pdbx_seq_one_letter_code
_entity_poly.pdbx_strand_id
1 'polypeptide(L)' 'MSESCIRKTLATFPYGNIQECSCGGYYVTFGYVTLRLSYKELKSFTEALESVVNLVESDSQATSRGFRYKGNSFIES' A
#
# COMPACT_ATOMS: atom_id res chain seq x y z
N MET A 1 -29.40 -13.57 7.91
CA MET A 1 -28.57 -13.38 6.70
C MET A 1 -27.22 -12.87 7.16
N SER A 2 -26.16 -13.67 7.02
CA SER A 2 -24.79 -13.22 7.29
C SER A 2 -24.46 -12.22 6.18
N GLU A 3 -24.32 -10.93 6.50
CA GLU A 3 -23.81 -9.96 5.54
C GLU A 3 -22.43 -10.43 5.09
N SER A 4 -22.32 -10.89 3.84
CA SER A 4 -21.05 -11.24 3.24
C SER A 4 -20.19 -9.96 3.17
N CYS A 5 -19.14 -9.87 3.99
CA CYS A 5 -18.15 -8.78 3.94
C CYS A 5 -17.55 -8.71 2.53
N ILE A 6 -17.94 -7.69 1.77
CA ILE A 6 -17.41 -7.43 0.43
C ILE A 6 -16.12 -6.66 0.62
N ARG A 7 -15.04 -7.15 0.01
CA ARG A 7 -13.74 -6.48 0.00
C ARG A 7 -13.51 -5.82 -1.35
N LYS A 8 -13.16 -4.54 -1.35
CA LYS A 8 -12.79 -3.77 -2.54
C LYS A 8 -11.30 -3.45 -2.48
N THR A 9 -10.54 -3.86 -3.48
CA THR A 9 -9.12 -3.51 -3.58
C THR A 9 -8.98 -2.01 -3.84
N LEU A 10 -8.25 -1.32 -2.96
CA LEU A 10 -7.93 0.10 -3.08
C LEU A 10 -6.57 0.31 -3.77
N ALA A 11 -5.59 -0.50 -3.41
CA ALA A 11 -4.24 -0.39 -3.92
C ALA A 11 -3.56 -1.77 -3.99
N THR A 12 -2.64 -1.93 -4.94
CA THR A 12 -1.76 -3.08 -5.07
C THR A 12 -0.33 -2.59 -5.11
N PHE A 13 0.56 -3.26 -4.39
CA PHE A 13 1.99 -2.93 -4.31
C PHE A 13 2.81 -4.22 -4.41
N PRO A 14 4.14 -4.16 -4.59
CA PRO A 14 4.95 -5.37 -4.68
C PRO A 14 4.68 -6.31 -3.49
N TYR A 15 4.31 -7.55 -3.80
CA TYR A 15 4.00 -8.59 -2.83
C TYR A 15 2.78 -8.34 -1.92
N GLY A 16 1.92 -7.35 -2.23
CA GLY A 16 0.77 -7.06 -1.37
C GLY A 16 -0.35 -6.22 -1.97
N ASN A 17 -1.43 -6.07 -1.20
CA ASN A 17 -2.57 -5.24 -1.55
C ASN A 17 -3.27 -4.68 -0.31
N ILE A 18 -4.01 -3.59 -0.53
CA ILE A 18 -4.87 -2.95 0.47
C ILE A 18 -6.31 -3.08 -0.02
N GLN A 19 -7.19 -3.58 0.83
CA GLN A 19 -8.61 -3.75 0.55
C GLN A 19 -9.45 -3.07 1.62
N GLU A 20 -10.53 -2.41 1.24
CA GLU A 20 -11.55 -1.90 2.15
C GLU A 20 -12.66 -2.94 2.29
N CYS A 21 -13.11 -3.25 3.50
CA CYS A 21 -14.31 -4.10 3.67
C CYS A 21 -15.56 -3.25 3.93
N SER A 22 -16.68 -3.65 3.32
CA SER A 22 -18.02 -3.10 3.57
C SER A 22 -18.46 -3.17 5.03
N CYS A 23 -17.95 -4.13 5.83
CA CYS A 23 -18.20 -4.21 7.28
C CYS A 23 -17.29 -3.30 8.13
N GLY A 24 -16.51 -2.44 7.48
CA GLY A 24 -15.60 -1.49 8.12
C GLY A 24 -14.19 -2.05 8.35
N GLY A 25 -13.23 -1.14 8.19
CA GLY A 25 -11.80 -1.41 8.33
C GLY A 25 -11.14 -1.79 7.01
N TYR A 26 -9.82 -1.92 7.08
CA TYR A 26 -8.94 -2.14 5.95
C TYR A 26 -8.15 -3.42 6.15
N TYR A 27 -7.96 -4.16 5.08
CA TYR A 27 -7.12 -5.35 5.05
C TYR A 27 -5.87 -5.04 4.26
N VAL A 28 -4.72 -5.17 4.90
CA VAL A 28 -3.41 -5.09 4.23
C VAL A 28 -2.86 -6.50 4.16
N THR A 29 -2.65 -7.00 2.94
CA THR A 29 -2.06 -8.32 2.71
C THR A 29 -0.67 -8.14 2.15
N PHE A 30 0.32 -8.83 2.71
CA PHE A 30 1.69 -8.91 2.20
C PHE A 30 2.19 -10.35 2.32
N GLY A 31 2.49 -10.99 1.18
CA GLY A 31 2.77 -12.42 1.12
C GLY A 31 1.61 -13.26 1.71
N TYR A 32 1.91 -14.02 2.77
CA TYR A 32 0.93 -14.87 3.48
C TYR A 32 0.30 -14.20 4.71
N VAL A 33 0.68 -12.95 5.00
CA VAL A 33 0.19 -12.23 6.18
C VAL A 33 -0.91 -11.26 5.75
N THR A 34 -2.04 -11.30 6.45
CA THR A 34 -3.12 -10.34 6.28
C THR A 34 -3.41 -9.67 7.62
N LEU A 35 -3.29 -8.35 7.67
CA LEU A 35 -3.62 -7.53 8.83
C LEU A 35 -4.96 -6.83 8.61
N ARG A 36 -5.80 -6.78 9.65
CA ARG A 36 -6.99 -5.92 9.67
C ARG A 36 -6.66 -4.67 10.48
N LEU A 37 -6.79 -3.51 9.86
CA LEU A 37 -6.46 -2.21 10.42
C LEU A 37 -7.70 -1.30 10.44
N SER A 38 -7.77 -0.44 11.45
CA SER A 38 -8.61 0.76 11.41
C SER A 38 -8.06 1.78 10.42
N TYR A 39 -8.84 2.81 10.09
CA TYR A 39 -8.36 3.91 9.22
C TYR A 39 -7.11 4.60 9.76
N LYS A 40 -7.05 4.83 11.09
CA LYS A 40 -5.90 5.49 11.73
C LYS A 40 -4.63 4.64 11.61
N GLU A 41 -4.75 3.34 11.86
CA GLU A 41 -3.62 2.41 11.73
C GLU A 41 -3.19 2.25 10.27
N LEU A 42 -4.14 2.22 9.32
CA LEU A 42 -3.82 2.19 7.90
C LEU A 42 -3.02 3.43 7.50
N LYS A 43 -3.45 4.63 7.93
CA LYS A 43 -2.75 5.88 7.64
C LYS A 43 -1.31 5.85 8.15
N SER A 44 -1.11 5.47 9.43
CA SER A 44 0.23 5.37 10.00
C SER A 44 1.08 4.28 9.31
N PHE A 45 0.46 3.17 8.90
CA PHE A 45 1.14 2.13 8.13
C PHE A 45 1.62 2.65 6.76
N THR A 46 0.78 3.38 6.03
CA THR A 46 1.16 3.93 4.72
C THR A 46 2.25 4.99 4.84
N GLU A 47 2.19 5.85 5.86
CA GLU A 47 3.25 6.85 6.14
C GLU A 47 4.59 6.19 6.48
N ALA A 48 4.57 5.13 7.30
CA ALA A 48 5.76 4.36 7.62
C ALA A 48 6.33 3.64 6.39
N LEU A 49 5.46 3.08 5.54
CA LEU A 49 5.86 2.42 4.31
C LEU A 49 6.53 3.40 3.33
N GLU A 50 5.95 4.58 3.12
CA GLU A 50 6.55 5.64 2.30
C GLU A 50 7.93 6.04 2.83
N SER A 51 8.10 6.19 4.15
CA SER A 51 9.40 6.51 4.72
C SER A 51 10.45 5.42 4.46
N VAL A 52 10.07 4.14 4.55
CA VAL A 52 11.00 3.03 4.27
C VAL A 52 11.34 2.96 2.79
N VAL A 53 10.36 3.14 1.91
CA VAL A 53 10.60 3.16 0.46
C VAL A 53 11.55 4.30 0.09
N ASN A 54 11.35 5.50 0.62
CA ASN A 54 12.23 6.65 0.38
C ASN A 54 13.68 6.39 0.87
N LEU A 55 13.86 5.67 1.98
CA LEU A 55 15.19 5.27 2.45
C LEU A 55 15.86 4.27 1.51
N VAL A 56 15.12 3.25 1.06
CA VAL A 56 15.63 2.25 0.11
C VAL A 56 15.93 2.88 -1.25
N GLU A 57 15.09 3.78 -1.73
CA GLU A 57 15.33 4.48 -3.00
C GLU A 57 16.57 5.38 -2.93
N SER A 58 16.79 6.04 -1.79
CA SER A 58 17.98 6.87 -1.53
C SER A 58 19.29 6.06 -1.57
N ASP A 59 19.30 4.84 -1.02
CA ASP A 59 20.46 3.92 -1.11
C ASP A 59 20.59 3.24 -2.48
N SER A 60 19.47 3.02 -3.18
CA SER A 60 19.45 2.36 -4.49
C SER A 60 20.00 3.19 -5.65
N GLN A 61 20.23 4.51 -5.45
CA GLN A 61 20.90 5.34 -6.45
C GLN A 61 22.36 4.91 -6.69
N ALA A 62 22.94 4.08 -5.81
CA ALA A 62 24.25 3.45 -5.99
C ALA A 62 24.21 2.13 -6.79
N THR A 63 23.06 1.47 -6.91
CA THR A 63 22.97 0.17 -7.61
C THR A 63 21.66 0.02 -8.38
N SER A 64 21.75 0.37 -9.66
CA SER A 64 21.05 -0.26 -10.78
C SER A 64 19.52 -0.18 -10.83
N ARG A 65 19.06 0.71 -11.73
CA ARG A 65 18.09 0.42 -12.81
C ARG A 65 16.99 -0.60 -12.42
N GLY A 66 15.93 -0.16 -11.74
CA GLY A 66 14.93 -1.14 -11.35
C GLY A 66 13.58 -0.71 -10.80
N PHE A 67 13.27 0.57 -10.60
CA PHE A 67 11.93 0.95 -10.14
C PHE A 67 11.45 2.20 -10.90
N ARG A 68 10.46 1.98 -11.77
CA ARG A 68 9.79 3.05 -12.51
C ARG A 68 8.36 3.13 -11.97
N TYR A 69 8.21 3.91 -10.90
CA TYR A 69 6.89 4.29 -10.39
C TYR A 69 6.29 5.31 -11.36
N LYS A 70 5.27 4.92 -12.13
CA LYS A 70 4.45 5.86 -12.90
C LYS A 70 3.29 6.30 -12.00
N GLY A 71 3.61 7.17 -11.04
CA GLY A 71 2.61 7.95 -10.32
C GLY A 71 1.97 8.93 -11.29
N ASN A 72 0.64 9.01 -11.25
CA ASN A 72 -0.13 9.96 -12.06
C ASN A 72 0.39 11.39 -11.87
N SER A 73 0.82 11.98 -12.99
CA SER A 73 0.70 13.39 -13.37
C SER A 73 1.16 14.46 -12.37
N PHE A 74 2.34 15.03 -12.61
CA PHE A 74 2.48 16.49 -12.60
C PHE A 74 3.13 16.93 -13.91
N ILE A 75 2.34 17.62 -14.72
CA ILE A 75 2.81 18.44 -15.84
C ILE A 75 3.17 19.79 -15.23
N GLU A 76 4.41 20.24 -15.42
CA GLU A 76 4.68 21.64 -15.73
C GLU A 76 5.93 21.70 -16.60
N SER A 77 5.90 22.66 -17.53
CA SER A 77 6.81 22.76 -18.69
C SER A 77 8.17 23.35 -18.32
#